data_AF-A0A850KXH3-F1
#
_entry.id   AF-A0A850KXH3-F1
#
_cell.length_a   1.000
_cell.length_b   1.000
_cell.length_c   1.000
_cell.angle_alpha   90.00
_cell.angle_beta   90.00
_cell.angle_gamma   90.00
#
_symmetry.space_group_name_H-M   'P 1'
#
loop_
_entity.id
_entity.type
_entity.pdbx_description
1 polymer ?
#
loop_
_entity_poly.entity_id
_entity_poly.type
_entity_poly.pdbx_seq_one_letter_code
_entity_poly.pdbx_strand_id
1 'polypeptide(L)'
;MFELPIVHFILHFAWSPTAAWWITGITAYGMIFLYADYNATLLRPISMTQDQLIIRYGVWGNAVIPLSAIESVTSHAQAVKRSNDSLRFCQFGYPNVCIILKPDTFVQTAFGYSMKTKIYLGLDKPYEFIKEFN
;
A
#
# COMPACT_ATOMS: atom_id res chain seq x y z
N MET A 1 -22.86 -0.85 14.75
CA MET A 1 -22.34 -1.44 16.00
C MET A 1 -22.98 -2.79 16.38
N PHE A 2 -24.18 -3.15 15.90
CA PHE A 2 -24.84 -4.42 16.29
C PHE A 2 -24.59 -5.63 15.38
N GLU A 3 -23.83 -5.47 14.29
CA GLU A 3 -23.67 -6.51 13.27
C GLU A 3 -22.97 -7.77 13.81
N LEU A 4 -21.91 -7.60 14.61
CA LEU A 4 -21.11 -8.72 15.15
C LEU A 4 -21.89 -9.62 16.12
N PRO A 5 -22.60 -9.08 17.14
CA PRO A 5 -23.46 -9.89 17.99
C PRO A 5 -24.56 -10.61 17.21
N ILE A 6 -25.22 -9.93 16.26
CA ILE A 6 -26.29 -10.51 15.45
C ILE A 6 -25.76 -11.67 14.59
N VAL A 7 -24.63 -11.48 13.92
CA VAL A 7 -24.00 -12.53 13.09
C VAL A 7 -23.56 -13.71 13.95
N HIS A 8 -22.99 -13.47 15.14
CA HIS A 8 -22.62 -14.56 16.05
C HIS A 8 -23.85 -15.38 16.47
N PHE A 9 -24.95 -14.71 16.88
CA PHE A 9 -26.18 -15.42 17.24
C PHE A 9 -26.77 -16.20 16.07
N ILE A 10 -26.83 -15.60 14.87
CA ILE A 10 -27.31 -16.30 13.68
C ILE A 10 -26.45 -17.54 13.40
N LEU A 11 -25.12 -17.43 13.44
CA LEU A 11 -24.23 -18.57 13.21
C LEU A 11 -24.39 -19.65 14.29
N HIS A 12 -24.55 -19.24 15.55
CA HIS A 12 -24.71 -20.14 16.68
C HIS A 12 -25.97 -20.99 16.55
N PHE A 13 -27.09 -20.39 16.15
CA PHE A 13 -28.39 -21.07 16.06
C PHE A 13 -28.71 -21.67 14.68
N ALA A 14 -28.28 -21.04 13.60
CA ALA A 14 -28.61 -21.47 12.23
C ALA A 14 -27.58 -22.43 11.63
N TRP A 15 -26.37 -22.53 12.19
CA TRP A 15 -25.34 -23.41 11.65
C TRP A 15 -24.60 -24.24 12.70
N SER A 16 -23.78 -23.62 13.56
CA SER A 16 -23.06 -24.32 14.61
C SER A 16 -22.49 -23.37 15.67
N PRO A 17 -22.66 -23.67 16.96
CA PRO A 17 -22.01 -22.96 18.06
C PRO A 17 -20.49 -22.86 17.93
N THR A 18 -19.82 -23.91 17.47
CA THR A 18 -18.36 -23.91 17.35
C THR A 18 -17.88 -23.03 16.20
N ALA A 19 -18.61 -23.04 15.07
CA ALA A 19 -18.31 -22.17 13.93
C ALA A 19 -18.47 -20.69 14.29
N ALA A 20 -19.48 -20.34 15.10
CA ALA A 20 -19.68 -18.97 15.58
C ALA A 20 -18.47 -18.43 16.35
N TRP A 21 -17.88 -19.22 17.24
CA TRP A 21 -16.67 -18.83 17.98
C TRP A 21 -15.45 -18.64 17.06
N TRP A 22 -15.23 -19.55 16.10
CA TRP A 22 -14.15 -19.40 15.13
C TRP A 22 -14.28 -18.12 14.30
N ILE A 23 -15.47 -17.85 13.77
CA ILE A 23 -15.74 -16.67 12.95
C ILE A 23 -15.57 -15.39 13.76
N THR A 24 -16.07 -15.36 15.00
CA THR A 24 -15.87 -14.22 15.91
C THR A 24 -14.38 -14.01 16.22
N GLY A 25 -13.64 -15.08 16.49
CA GLY A 25 -12.19 -15.02 16.72
C GLY A 25 -11.42 -14.48 15.51
N ILE A 26 -11.72 -14.98 14.31
CA ILE A 26 -11.10 -14.51 13.05
C ILE A 26 -11.44 -13.04 12.79
N THR A 27 -12.66 -12.61 13.10
CA THR A 27 -13.07 -11.21 12.91
C THR A 27 -12.34 -10.27 13.87
N ALA A 28 -12.25 -10.65 15.16
CA ALA A 28 -11.49 -9.89 16.14
C ALA A 28 -10.01 -9.81 15.76
N TYR A 29 -9.42 -10.93 15.32
CA TYR A 29 -8.05 -10.96 14.81
C TYR A 29 -7.86 -10.05 13.59
N GLY A 30 -8.79 -10.09 12.64
CA GLY A 30 -8.77 -9.24 11.45
C GLY A 30 -8.81 -7.75 11.79
N MET A 31 -9.61 -7.34 12.79
CA MET A 31 -9.62 -5.95 13.26
C MET A 31 -8.27 -5.52 13.83
N ILE A 32 -7.65 -6.36 14.68
CA ILE A 32 -6.32 -6.09 15.23
C ILE A 32 -5.29 -5.97 14.11
N PHE A 33 -5.34 -6.87 13.13
CA PHE A 33 -4.45 -6.84 11.97
C PHE A 33 -4.60 -5.55 11.15
N LEU A 34 -5.83 -5.16 10.82
CA LEU A 34 -6.10 -3.92 10.07
C LEU A 34 -5.65 -2.68 10.85
N TYR A 35 -5.86 -2.67 12.16
CA TYR A 35 -5.38 -1.58 13.02
C TYR A 35 -3.85 -1.50 13.04
N ALA A 36 -3.15 -2.64 13.08
CA ALA A 36 -1.69 -2.69 13.01
C ALA A 36 -1.16 -2.21 11.64
N ASP A 37 -1.76 -2.65 10.53
CA ASP A 37 -1.36 -2.22 9.18
C ASP A 37 -1.62 -0.72 8.94
N TYR A 38 -2.72 -0.19 9.47
CA TYR A 38 -3.01 1.24 9.46
C TYR A 38 -1.93 2.05 10.19
N ASN A 39 -1.59 1.66 11.43
CA ASN A 39 -0.52 2.31 12.19
C ASN A 39 0.85 2.17 11.50
N ALA A 40 1.17 1.01 10.94
CA ALA A 40 2.42 0.78 10.23
C ALA A 40 2.56 1.69 8.98
N THR A 41 1.44 1.98 8.31
CA THR A 41 1.40 2.87 7.15
C THR A 41 1.54 4.33 7.59
N LEU A 42 0.88 4.75 8.67
CA LEU A 42 0.98 6.12 9.19
C LEU A 42 2.37 6.46 9.75
N LEU A 43 2.97 5.54 10.51
CA LEU A 43 4.23 5.80 11.22
C LEU A 43 5.47 5.74 10.31
N ARG A 44 5.32 5.35 9.04
CA ARG A 44 6.43 5.17 8.10
C ARG A 44 6.21 6.01 6.84
N PRO A 45 6.37 7.33 6.91
CA PRO A 45 6.20 8.20 5.77
C PRO A 45 7.24 7.91 4.68
N ILE A 46 6.89 8.30 3.46
CA ILE A 46 7.82 8.30 2.33
C ILE A 46 8.93 9.29 2.64
N SER A 47 10.17 8.84 2.52
CA SER A 47 11.34 9.61 2.88
C SER A 47 12.22 9.79 1.65
N MET A 48 12.56 11.03 1.33
CA MET A 48 13.56 11.36 0.33
C MET A 48 14.91 11.55 1.03
N THR A 49 15.93 10.81 0.59
CA THR A 49 17.34 10.99 0.98
C THR A 49 18.10 11.65 -0.19
N GLN A 50 19.32 12.13 0.03
CA GLN A 50 20.14 12.80 -0.99
C GLN A 50 20.30 11.99 -2.30
N ASP A 51 20.41 10.65 -2.20
CA ASP A 51 20.66 9.79 -3.38
C ASP A 51 19.49 8.84 -3.70
N GLN A 52 18.53 8.67 -2.79
CA GLN A 52 17.52 7.61 -2.89
C GLN A 52 16.15 8.05 -2.34
N LEU A 53 15.10 7.64 -3.04
CA LEU A 53 13.71 7.71 -2.62
C LEU A 53 13.32 6.39 -1.93
N ILE A 54 12.95 6.48 -0.66
CA ILE A 54 12.51 5.34 0.14
C ILE A 54 11.00 5.43 0.34
N ILE A 55 10.28 4.54 -0.33
CA ILE A 55 8.84 4.36 -0.19
C ILE A 55 8.62 3.26 0.85
N ARG A 56 7.98 3.60 1.97
CA ARG A 56 7.64 2.61 3.01
C ARG A 56 6.13 2.45 3.01
N TYR A 57 5.65 1.24 2.71
CA TYR A 57 4.23 0.99 2.56
C TYR A 57 3.76 -0.10 3.52
N GLY A 58 3.52 0.29 4.76
CA GLY A 58 2.94 -0.56 5.81
C GLY A 58 3.64 -1.91 5.97
N VAL A 59 2.84 -2.97 6.11
CA VAL A 59 3.32 -4.36 6.15
C VAL A 59 3.63 -4.92 4.75
N TRP A 60 3.04 -4.32 3.71
CA TRP A 60 3.03 -4.84 2.34
C TRP A 60 4.32 -4.60 1.56
N GLY A 61 5.18 -3.71 2.05
CA GLY A 61 6.58 -3.68 1.65
C GLY A 61 7.19 -2.30 1.54
N ASN A 62 8.52 -2.31 1.53
CA ASN A 62 9.31 -1.11 1.25
C ASN A 62 9.81 -1.18 -0.19
N ALA A 63 9.97 -0.02 -0.81
CA ALA A 63 10.73 0.13 -2.03
C ALA A 63 11.81 1.21 -1.88
N VAL A 64 12.99 0.90 -2.42
CA VAL A 64 14.12 1.83 -2.46
C VAL A 64 14.49 2.04 -3.91
N ILE A 65 14.51 3.31 -4.32
CA ILE A 65 14.74 3.72 -5.71
C ILE A 65 15.82 4.80 -5.70
N PRO A 66 16.92 4.64 -6.46
CA PRO A 66 17.90 5.71 -6.65
C PRO A 66 17.28 6.91 -7.38
N LEU A 67 17.54 8.13 -6.92
CA LEU A 67 17.04 9.33 -7.59
C LEU A 67 17.59 9.47 -9.02
N SER A 68 18.80 8.99 -9.27
CA SER A 68 19.43 8.95 -10.59
C SER A 68 18.68 8.10 -11.61
N ALA A 69 17.85 7.16 -11.15
CA ALA A 69 17.05 6.27 -11.99
C ALA A 69 15.67 6.84 -12.33
N ILE A 70 15.27 7.95 -11.69
CA ILE A 70 14.00 8.62 -11.97
C ILE A 70 14.18 9.50 -13.21
N GLU A 71 13.29 9.31 -14.18
CA GLU A 71 13.26 10.10 -15.41
C GLU A 71 12.35 11.32 -15.26
N SER A 72 11.14 11.11 -14.73
CA SER A 72 10.20 12.20 -14.47
C SER A 72 9.16 11.82 -13.41
N VAL A 73 8.63 12.84 -12.75
CA VAL A 73 7.53 12.72 -11.78
C VAL A 73 6.35 13.54 -12.30
N THR A 74 5.19 12.91 -12.46
CA THR A 74 3.98 13.52 -13.03
C THR A 74 2.78 13.28 -12.14
N SER A 75 1.80 14.21 -12.18
CA SER A 75 0.52 13.99 -11.53
C SER A 75 -0.26 12.90 -12.27
N HIS A 76 -0.88 12.01 -11.51
CA HIS A 76 -1.81 11.01 -12.01
C HIS A 76 -3.17 11.19 -11.31
N ALA A 77 -4.26 10.70 -11.88
CA ALA A 77 -5.57 10.78 -11.24
C ALA A 77 -6.50 9.63 -11.63
N GLN A 78 -5.98 8.59 -12.29
CA GLN A 78 -6.76 7.49 -12.83
C GLN A 78 -6.48 6.19 -12.10
N ALA A 79 -7.38 5.23 -12.26
CA ALA A 79 -7.21 3.89 -11.75
C ALA A 79 -6.13 3.15 -12.56
N VAL A 80 -5.09 2.71 -11.88
CA VAL A 80 -4.04 1.90 -12.48
C VAL A 80 -4.28 0.43 -12.19
N LYS A 81 -4.33 -0.38 -13.26
CA LYS A 81 -4.38 -1.84 -13.16
C LYS A 81 -3.05 -2.38 -12.65
N ARG A 82 -3.10 -3.44 -11.84
CA ARG A 82 -1.88 -4.15 -11.42
C ARG A 82 -1.21 -4.76 -12.65
N SER A 83 0.06 -4.44 -12.86
CA SER A 83 0.91 -5.00 -13.92
C SER A 83 2.26 -5.39 -13.32
N ASN A 84 2.94 -6.37 -13.93
CA ASN A 84 4.29 -6.75 -13.55
C ASN A 84 5.31 -5.64 -13.84
N ASP A 85 5.03 -4.74 -14.77
CA ASP A 85 5.93 -3.63 -15.12
C ASP A 85 5.73 -2.39 -14.21
N SER A 86 4.62 -2.33 -13.49
CA SER A 86 4.27 -1.19 -12.64
C SER A 86 4.22 -1.57 -11.16
N LEU A 87 4.85 -0.77 -10.29
CA LEU A 87 4.59 -0.83 -8.86
C LEU A 87 3.49 0.17 -8.49
N ARG A 88 2.59 -0.26 -7.60
CA ARG A 88 1.51 0.58 -7.09
C ARG A 88 1.54 0.56 -5.56
N PHE A 89 1.79 1.72 -4.97
CA PHE A 89 1.79 1.97 -3.53
C PHE A 89 0.53 2.75 -3.12
N CYS A 90 -0.63 2.18 -3.43
CA CYS A 90 -1.94 2.74 -3.14
C CYS A 90 -2.93 1.58 -3.00
N GLN A 91 -3.20 1.13 -1.76
CA GLN A 91 -4.08 -0.01 -1.51
C GLN A 91 -5.55 0.32 -1.81
N PHE A 92 -5.97 1.54 -1.47
CA PHE A 92 -7.33 2.02 -1.67
C PHE A 92 -7.31 3.36 -2.41
N GLY A 93 -8.24 3.54 -3.34
CA GLY A 93 -8.37 4.77 -4.14
C GLY A 93 -7.52 4.80 -5.40
N TYR A 94 -7.31 6.03 -5.89
CA TYR A 94 -6.57 6.32 -7.12
C TYR A 94 -5.20 6.90 -6.77
N PRO A 95 -4.10 6.42 -7.39
CA PRO A 95 -2.80 7.05 -7.23
C PRO A 95 -2.82 8.45 -7.82
N ASN A 96 -2.17 9.38 -7.13
CA ASN A 96 -2.13 10.79 -7.52
C ASN A 96 -0.77 11.23 -8.09
N VAL A 97 0.26 10.41 -7.95
CA VAL A 97 1.60 10.66 -8.51
C VAL A 97 2.07 9.42 -9.28
N CYS A 98 2.66 9.66 -10.44
CA CYS A 98 3.32 8.66 -11.28
C CYS A 98 4.79 9.04 -11.44
N ILE A 99 5.68 8.14 -11.05
CA ILE A 99 7.12 8.22 -11.24
C ILE A 99 7.47 7.30 -12.42
N ILE A 100 8.09 7.88 -13.44
CA ILE A 100 8.63 7.15 -14.58
C ILE A 100 10.11 6.90 -14.31
N LEU A 101 10.51 5.63 -14.40
CA LEU A 101 11.89 5.19 -14.23
C LEU A 101 12.54 5.01 -15.60
N LYS A 102 13.86 5.20 -15.63
CA LYS A 102 14.67 4.87 -16.79
C LYS A 102 14.55 3.37 -17.13
N PRO A 103 14.67 3.00 -18.42
CA PRO A 103 14.72 1.59 -18.81
C PRO A 103 15.83 0.84 -18.06
N ASP A 104 15.59 -0.45 -17.76
CA ASP A 104 16.49 -1.34 -17.00
C ASP A 104 16.77 -0.94 -15.54
N THR A 105 15.88 -0.13 -14.94
CA THR A 105 15.98 0.20 -13.51
C THR A 105 15.52 -0.97 -12.64
N PHE A 106 16.42 -1.44 -11.76
CA PHE A 106 16.08 -2.38 -10.70
C PHE A 106 15.58 -1.65 -9.47
N VAL A 107 14.37 -1.98 -9.03
CA VAL A 107 13.77 -1.48 -7.80
C VAL A 107 13.84 -2.56 -6.75
N GLN A 108 14.38 -2.22 -5.57
CA GLN A 108 14.30 -3.12 -4.42
C GLN A 108 12.87 -3.09 -3.89
N THR A 109 12.25 -4.25 -3.73
CA THR A 109 10.92 -4.44 -3.16
C THR A 109 11.01 -5.38 -1.96
N ALA A 110 9.93 -5.55 -1.20
CA ALA A 110 9.87 -6.54 -0.12
C ALA A 110 10.12 -7.99 -0.57
N PHE A 111 9.92 -8.28 -1.87
CA PHE A 111 10.14 -9.61 -2.46
C PHE A 111 11.48 -9.71 -3.20
N GLY A 112 12.41 -8.77 -2.98
CA GLY A 112 13.72 -8.72 -3.66
C GLY A 112 13.77 -7.66 -4.76
N TYR A 113 14.71 -7.79 -5.70
CA TYR A 113 14.89 -6.84 -6.80
C TYR A 113 13.99 -7.19 -7.99
N SER A 114 13.35 -6.20 -8.59
CA SER A 114 12.54 -6.37 -9.79
C SER A 114 12.72 -5.19 -10.73
N MET A 115 12.77 -5.47 -12.03
CA MET A 115 12.74 -4.43 -13.06
C MET A 115 11.35 -3.81 -13.10
N LYS A 116 11.28 -2.48 -13.04
CA LYS A 116 10.02 -1.73 -13.07
C LYS A 116 10.21 -0.45 -13.86
N THR A 117 9.25 -0.13 -14.72
CA THR A 117 9.29 1.09 -15.52
C THR A 117 8.47 2.22 -14.89
N LYS A 118 7.40 1.88 -14.16
CA LYS A 118 6.46 2.87 -13.61
C LYS A 118 6.14 2.61 -12.14
N ILE A 119 6.08 3.67 -11.36
CA ILE A 119 5.69 3.60 -9.94
C ILE A 119 4.58 4.60 -9.67
N TYR A 120 3.50 4.12 -9.09
CA TYR A 120 2.33 4.91 -8.75
C TYR A 120 2.19 5.06 -7.24
N LEU A 121 2.05 6.29 -6.78
CA LEU A 121 1.95 6.67 -5.38
C LEU A 121 0.63 7.38 -5.11
N GLY A 122 0.07 7.15 -3.92
CA GLY A 122 -1.01 7.95 -3.35
C GLY A 122 -0.47 8.78 -2.18
N LEU A 123 -0.24 10.06 -2.39
CA LEU A 123 0.28 11.00 -1.38
C LEU A 123 -0.84 11.90 -0.85
N ASP A 124 -0.78 12.35 0.40
CA ASP A 124 -1.75 13.35 0.88
C ASP A 124 -1.55 14.72 0.19
N LYS A 125 -0.29 15.04 -0.15
CA LYS A 125 0.11 16.31 -0.77
C LYS A 125 0.95 16.10 -2.04
N PRO A 126 0.32 15.80 -3.20
CA PRO A 126 1.04 15.50 -4.43
C PRO A 126 1.82 16.72 -4.99
N TYR A 127 1.29 17.94 -4.83
CA TYR A 127 1.90 19.15 -5.39
C TYR A 127 3.22 19.53 -4.71
N GLU A 128 3.31 19.40 -3.38
CA GLU A 128 4.55 19.66 -2.63
C GLU A 128 5.65 18.69 -3.09
N PHE A 129 5.30 17.40 -3.26
CA PHE A 129 6.23 16.38 -3.70
C PHE A 129 6.76 16.61 -5.13
N ILE A 130 5.89 16.97 -6.08
CA ILE A 130 6.32 17.25 -7.47
C ILE A 130 7.26 18.47 -7.53
N LYS A 131 7.07 19.44 -6.62
CA LYS A 131 7.92 20.63 -6.55
C LYS A 131 9.32 20.33 -6.04
N GLU A 132 9.50 19.35 -5.15
CA GLU A 132 10.85 18.94 -4.69
C GLU A 132 11.69 18.27 -5.78
N PHE A 133 11.05 17.75 -6.84
CA PHE A 133 11.70 17.07 -7.96
C PHE A 133 12.04 17.98 -9.15
N ASN A 134 11.50 19.21 -9.21
CA ASN A 134 11.77 20.20 -10.26
C ASN A 134 12.73 21.28 -9.76
#